data_AF-M3YBD8-F1
#
_entry.id   AF-M3YBD8-F1
#
_cell.length_a   1.000
_cell.length_b   1.000
_cell.length_c   1.000
_cell.angle_alpha   90.00
_cell.angle_beta   90.00
_cell.angle_gamma   90.00
#
_symmetry.space_group_name_H-M   'P 1'
#
loop_
_entity.id
_entity.type
_entity.pdbx_description
1 polymer ?
#
loop_
_entity_poly.entity_id
_entity_poly.type
_entity_poly.pdbx_seq_one_letter_code
_entity_poly.pdbx_strand_id
1 'polypeptide(L)'
;MVKEMEYICKELNQPVTFPVRAALVRQSCSQLLWLLKKSNRYSLTIWTGKNDNYSIEDLLCIRDHFDKKQVFYDILEPQNHEFKQAIGVKVNL
;
A
#
# COMPACT_ATOMS: atom_id res chain seq x y z
N MET A 1 6.88 -6.14 14.32
CA MET A 1 7.16 -5.18 13.23
C MET A 1 6.20 -3.98 13.23
N VAL A 2 4.91 -4.07 12.86
CA VAL A 2 4.05 -2.85 12.78
C VAL A 2 3.88 -2.09 14.11
N LYS A 3 3.93 -2.78 15.26
CA LYS A 3 3.88 -2.13 16.58
C LYS A 3 5.12 -1.29 16.87
N GLU A 4 6.28 -1.72 16.38
CA GLU A 4 7.54 -0.99 16.55
C GLU A 4 7.59 0.23 15.63
N MET A 5 7.08 0.09 14.40
CA MET A 5 6.87 1.22 13.48
C MET A 5 5.97 2.29 14.12
N GLU A 6 4.84 1.90 14.72
CA GLU A 6 3.97 2.82 15.46
C GLU A 6 4.70 3.48 16.64
N TYR A 7 5.41 2.70 17.45
CA TYR A 7 6.15 3.20 18.60
C TYR A 7 7.21 4.25 18.21
N ILE A 8 7.94 4.02 17.12
CA ILE A 8 8.95 4.95 16.60
C ILE A 8 8.29 6.21 16.02
N CYS A 9 7.19 6.05 15.30
CA CYS A 9 6.61 7.14 14.51
C CYS A 9 5.53 7.95 15.24
N LYS A 10 5.04 7.52 16.41
CA LYS A 10 3.90 8.17 17.09
C LYS A 10 4.18 9.63 17.48
N GLU A 11 5.42 9.92 17.90
CA GLU A 11 5.84 11.26 18.37
C GLU A 11 6.27 12.19 17.22
N LEU A 12 6.40 11.67 16.00
CA LEU A 12 6.66 12.51 14.83
C LEU A 12 5.45 13.42 14.59
N ASN A 13 5.63 14.62 14.05
CA ASN A 13 4.53 15.53 13.69
C ASN A 13 4.26 15.57 12.18
N GLN A 14 5.27 15.25 11.37
CA GLN A 14 5.16 15.16 9.92
C GLN A 14 4.31 13.96 9.47
N PRO A 15 3.79 13.99 8.22
CA PRO A 15 3.28 12.79 7.57
C PRO A 15 4.33 11.68 7.50
N VAL A 16 3.91 10.43 7.64
CA VAL A 16 4.79 9.25 7.59
C VAL A 16 4.20 8.26 6.61
N THR A 17 4.96 7.92 5.57
CA THR A 17 4.61 6.82 4.67
C THR A 17 5.44 5.58 5.02
N PHE A 18 4.77 4.44 5.14
CA PHE A 18 5.41 3.14 5.35
C PHE A 18 5.53 2.42 4.01
N PRO A 19 6.75 2.19 3.49
CA PRO A 19 6.93 1.44 2.26
C PRO A 19 6.68 -0.05 2.50
N VAL A 20 5.81 -0.66 1.70
CA VAL A 20 5.46 -2.08 1.80
C VAL A 20 5.62 -2.75 0.44
N ARG A 21 6.32 -3.88 0.41
CA ARG A 21 6.43 -4.72 -0.79
C ARG A 21 5.07 -5.26 -1.21
N ALA A 22 4.72 -5.13 -2.49
CA ALA A 22 3.47 -5.65 -3.06
C ALA A 22 3.25 -7.14 -2.73
N ALA A 23 4.31 -7.96 -2.80
CA ALA A 23 4.27 -9.38 -2.44
C ALA A 23 3.87 -9.69 -0.98
N LEU A 24 3.94 -8.71 -0.07
CA LEU A 24 3.67 -8.90 1.36
C LEU A 24 2.35 -8.27 1.81
N VAL A 25 1.64 -7.53 0.95
CA VAL A 25 0.48 -6.73 1.37
C VAL A 25 -0.67 -7.61 1.80
N ARG A 26 -0.94 -8.70 1.08
CA ARG A 26 -2.06 -9.60 1.36
C ARG A 26 -1.94 -10.23 2.74
N GLN A 27 -0.79 -10.83 3.03
CA GLN A 27 -0.53 -11.47 4.32
C GLN A 27 -0.45 -10.48 5.49
N SER A 28 -0.14 -9.22 5.21
CA SER A 28 0.03 -8.18 6.24
C SER A 28 -1.18 -7.24 6.38
N CYS A 29 -2.28 -7.51 5.66
CA CYS A 29 -3.41 -6.60 5.49
C CYS A 29 -3.98 -6.12 6.84
N SER A 30 -4.22 -7.04 7.78
CA SER A 30 -4.79 -6.70 9.09
C SER A 30 -3.85 -5.82 9.94
N GLN A 31 -2.55 -6.08 9.87
CA GLN A 31 -1.50 -5.38 10.61
C GLN A 31 -1.30 -3.97 10.04
N LEU A 32 -1.34 -3.83 8.72
CA LEU A 32 -1.24 -2.55 8.03
C LEU A 32 -2.48 -1.68 8.29
N LEU A 33 -3.67 -2.28 8.27
CA LEU A 33 -4.91 -1.57 8.60
C LEU A 33 -4.90 -1.08 10.06
N TRP A 34 -4.41 -1.91 10.99
CA TRP A 34 -4.22 -1.49 12.37
C TRP A 34 -3.26 -0.31 12.49
N LEU A 35 -2.16 -0.30 11.73
CA LEU A 35 -1.16 0.77 11.74
C LEU A 35 -1.77 2.09 11.25
N LEU A 36 -2.46 2.11 10.10
CA LEU A 36 -3.04 3.34 9.57
C LEU A 36 -4.15 3.94 10.44
N LYS A 37 -4.82 3.12 11.27
CA LYS A 37 -5.80 3.60 12.25
C LYS A 37 -5.20 4.36 13.43
N LYS A 38 -3.87 4.34 13.60
CA LYS A 38 -3.19 5.00 14.73
C LYS A 38 -3.03 6.50 14.55
N SER A 39 -2.98 6.96 13.32
CA SER A 39 -2.81 8.37 13.00
C SER A 39 -3.28 8.65 11.58
N ASN A 40 -4.01 9.74 11.38
CA ASN A 40 -4.37 10.23 10.05
C ASN A 40 -3.15 10.71 9.23
N ARG A 41 -1.98 10.87 9.87
CA ARG A 41 -0.71 11.24 9.24
C ARG A 41 -0.02 10.04 8.61
N TYR A 42 -0.48 8.83 8.88
CA TYR A 42 0.12 7.61 8.37
C TYR A 42 -0.46 7.25 7.00
N SER A 43 0.42 6.83 6.10
CA SER A 43 0.10 6.31 4.79
C SER A 43 0.97 5.10 4.43
N LEU A 44 0.61 4.40 3.36
CA LEU A 44 1.39 3.32 2.78
C LEU A 44 1.85 3.73 1.38
N THR A 45 3.08 3.36 1.04
CA THR A 45 3.53 3.27 -0.34
C THR A 45 3.73 1.80 -0.67
N ILE A 46 2.82 1.22 -1.45
CA ILE A 46 2.98 -0.15 -1.96
C ILE A 46 3.90 -0.09 -3.16
N TRP A 47 5.00 -0.81 -3.11
CA TRP A 47 6.00 -0.82 -4.17
C TRP A 47 6.39 -2.22 -4.58
N THR A 48 6.85 -2.37 -5.83
CA THR A 48 7.28 -3.66 -6.36
C THR A 48 8.73 -3.63 -6.83
N GLY A 49 9.43 -4.73 -6.60
CA GLY A 49 10.69 -5.07 -7.24
C GLY A 49 10.48 -5.90 -8.50
N LYS A 50 11.57 -6.10 -9.25
CA LYS A 50 11.55 -6.86 -10.51
C LYS A 50 11.16 -8.33 -10.36
N ASN A 51 11.41 -8.92 -9.19
CA ASN A 51 11.20 -10.35 -8.93
C ASN A 51 10.08 -10.60 -7.91
N ASP A 52 9.31 -9.58 -7.58
CA ASP A 52 8.21 -9.73 -6.62
C ASP A 52 7.05 -10.45 -7.30
N ASN A 53 6.55 -11.51 -6.67
CA ASN A 53 5.37 -12.24 -7.12
C ASN A 53 4.15 -11.79 -6.32
N TYR A 54 3.16 -11.23 -7.00
CA TYR A 54 1.89 -10.78 -6.43
C TYR A 54 0.84 -10.72 -7.54
N SER A 55 -0.43 -10.82 -7.14
CA SER A 55 -1.56 -10.74 -8.04
C SER A 55 -2.17 -9.33 -8.08
N ILE A 56 -2.96 -9.03 -9.11
CA ILE A 56 -3.74 -7.79 -9.14
C ILE A 56 -4.79 -7.79 -8.01
N GLU A 57 -5.32 -8.97 -7.67
CA GLU A 57 -6.26 -9.20 -6.56
C GLU A 57 -5.65 -8.81 -5.20
N ASP A 58 -4.34 -8.98 -5.01
CA ASP A 58 -3.66 -8.54 -3.78
C ASP A 58 -3.68 -7.01 -3.66
N LEU A 59 -3.47 -6.29 -4.76
CA LEU A 59 -3.54 -4.82 -4.80
C LEU A 59 -4.98 -4.31 -4.64
N LEU A 60 -5.94 -4.96 -5.30
CA LEU A 60 -7.37 -4.65 -5.17
C LEU A 60 -7.86 -4.87 -3.75
N CYS A 61 -7.44 -5.96 -3.09
CA CYS A 61 -7.75 -6.20 -1.69
C CYS A 61 -7.32 -5.02 -0.81
N ILE A 62 -6.12 -4.46 -0.99
CA ILE A 62 -5.74 -3.27 -0.22
C ILE A 62 -6.61 -2.09 -0.58
N ARG A 63 -6.88 -1.87 -1.87
CA ARG A 63 -7.70 -0.74 -2.31
C ARG A 63 -9.12 -0.75 -1.72
N ASP A 64 -9.69 -1.94 -1.51
CA ASP A 64 -11.04 -2.13 -1.00
C ASP A 64 -11.15 -1.93 0.52
N HIS A 65 -10.09 -2.22 1.28
CA HIS A 65 -10.11 -2.19 2.74
C HIS A 65 -9.54 -0.90 3.36
N PHE A 66 -8.87 -0.06 2.56
CA PHE A 66 -8.14 1.11 3.05
C PHE A 66 -8.66 2.41 2.43
N ASP A 67 -8.45 3.53 3.13
CA ASP A 67 -8.72 4.85 2.54
C ASP A 67 -7.79 5.08 1.35
N LYS A 68 -8.37 5.34 0.17
CA LYS A 68 -7.67 5.60 -1.08
C LYS A 68 -6.74 6.82 -1.00
N LYS A 69 -6.93 7.72 -0.04
CA LYS A 69 -6.03 8.87 0.22
C LYS A 69 -4.79 8.50 1.04
N GLN A 70 -4.78 7.34 1.70
CA GLN A 70 -3.68 6.88 2.53
C GLN A 70 -2.84 5.78 1.87
N VAL A 71 -3.19 5.33 0.66
CA VAL A 71 -2.45 4.27 -0.04
C VAL A 71 -1.99 4.75 -1.41
N PHE A 72 -0.67 4.77 -1.60
CA PHE A 72 0.00 5.12 -2.84
C PHE A 72 0.65 3.88 -3.45
N TYR A 73 0.77 3.86 -4.78
CA TYR A 73 1.21 2.69 -5.53
C TYR A 73 2.39 3.06 -6.44
N ASP A 74 3.53 2.40 -6.24
CA ASP A 74 4.75 2.48 -7.05
C ASP A 74 5.01 1.11 -7.69
N ILE A 75 4.23 0.83 -8.74
CA ILE A 75 4.13 -0.49 -9.36
C ILE A 75 4.81 -0.44 -10.74
N LEU A 76 5.64 -1.44 -11.03
CA LEU A 76 6.28 -1.63 -12.33
C LEU A 76 5.28 -2.14 -13.36
N GLU A 77 5.56 -1.86 -14.63
CA GLU A 77 4.82 -2.46 -15.75
C GLU A 77 5.20 -3.93 -15.95
N PRO A 78 4.27 -4.78 -16.41
CA PRO A 78 2.91 -4.46 -16.90
C PRO A 78 1.81 -4.42 -15.82
N GLN A 79 2.09 -4.81 -14.57
CA GLN A 79 1.06 -4.95 -13.53
C GLN A 79 0.41 -3.61 -13.17
N ASN A 80 1.14 -2.49 -13.26
CA ASN A 80 0.58 -1.17 -13.01
C ASN A 80 -0.52 -0.80 -14.02
N HIS A 81 -0.31 -1.11 -15.30
CA HIS A 81 -1.33 -0.94 -16.32
C HIS A 81 -2.57 -1.81 -16.03
N GLU A 82 -2.40 -3.10 -15.75
CA GLU A 82 -3.51 -4.00 -15.41
C GLU A 82 -4.29 -3.52 -14.18
N PHE A 83 -3.57 -3.07 -13.14
CA PHE A 83 -4.19 -2.53 -11.92
C PHE A 83 -5.01 -1.27 -12.22
N LYS A 84 -4.46 -0.33 -13.02
CA LYS A 84 -5.18 0.89 -13.43
C LYS A 84 -6.44 0.57 -14.23
N GLN A 85 -6.37 -0.40 -15.15
CA GLN A 85 -7.53 -0.86 -15.89
C GLN A 85 -8.60 -1.44 -14.96
N ALA A 86 -8.21 -2.30 -14.02
CA ALA A 86 -9.13 -2.93 -13.07
C ALA A 86 -9.88 -1.91 -12.19
N ILE A 87 -9.27 -0.74 -11.91
CA ILE A 87 -9.88 0.33 -11.11
C ILE A 87 -10.53 1.44 -11.95
N GLY A 88 -10.64 1.24 -13.27
CA GLY A 88 -11.31 2.16 -14.19
C GLY A 88 -10.51 3.44 -14.53
N VAL A 89 -9.19 3.46 -14.30
CA VAL A 89 -8.33 4.57 -14.69
C VAL A 89 -7.96 4.39 -16.17
N LYS A 90 -8.33 5.35 -17.02
CA LYS A 90 -7.94 5.37 -18.44
C LYS A 90 -6.41 5.49 -18.53
N VAL A 91 -5.77 4.46 -19.07
CA VAL A 91 -4.36 4.52 -19.47
C VAL A 91 -4.33 4.78 -20.97
N ASN A 92 -3.89 5.98 -21.35
CA ASN A 92 -3.59 6.25 -22.75
C ASN A 92 -2.22 5.61 -23.04
N LEU A 93 -2.20 4.67 -23.98
CA LEU A 93 -0.97 4.05 -24.51
C LEU A 93 -0.16 5.05 -25.33
#